data_AF-A0A701UL58-F1
#
_entry.id   AF-A0A701UL58-F1
#
_cell.length_a   1.000
_cell.length_b   1.000
_cell.length_c   1.000
_cell.angle_alpha   90.00
_cell.angle_beta   90.00
_cell.angle_gamma   90.00
#
_symmetry.space_group_name_H-M   'P 1'
#
loop_
_entity.id
_entity.type
_entity.pdbx_description
1 polymer ?
#
loop_
_entity_poly.entity_id
_entity_poly.type
_entity_poly.pdbx_seq_one_letter_code
_entity_poly.pdbx_strand_id
1 'polypeptide(L)'
;MNKDLKKEANKILLHLSKQCFELRVSSIIQNHPEQVEQLKHEEAFMMDTYKGSIKVAKQMFPKVVRNTFFDVKLSLRLIDNDFILKALKTFHKEMDFMKDSQK
;
A
#
# COMPACT_ATOMS: atom_id res chain seq x y z
N MET A 1 21.64 -7.65 11.46
CA MET A 1 20.79 -6.64 10.78
C MET A 1 20.09 -5.80 11.85
N ASN A 2 20.25 -4.48 11.84
CA ASN A 2 19.68 -3.61 12.88
C ASN A 2 18.14 -3.66 12.82
N LYS A 3 17.49 -4.08 13.90
CA LYS A 3 16.02 -4.23 13.99
C LYS A 3 15.31 -2.89 13.73
N ASP A 4 15.94 -1.78 14.09
CA ASP A 4 15.38 -0.44 13.91
C ASP A 4 15.32 -0.05 12.44
N LEU A 5 16.37 -0.36 11.65
CA LEU A 5 16.38 -0.10 10.21
C LEU A 5 15.31 -0.93 9.47
N LYS A 6 15.10 -2.19 9.88
CA LYS A 6 14.00 -3.01 9.33
C LYS A 6 12.65 -2.37 9.65
N LYS A 7 12.44 -1.94 10.88
CA LYS A 7 11.19 -1.31 11.31
C LYS A 7 10.89 -0.03 10.51
N GLU A 8 11.87 0.85 10.36
CA GLU A 8 11.70 2.11 9.62
C GLU A 8 11.50 1.89 8.12
N ALA A 9 12.25 0.97 7.50
CA ALA A 9 12.03 0.62 6.10
C ALA A 9 10.60 0.11 5.84
N ASN A 10 10.07 -0.74 6.74
CA ASN A 10 8.70 -1.25 6.62
C ASN A 10 7.65 -0.16 6.86
N LYS A 11 7.84 0.74 7.82
CA LYS A 11 6.94 1.87 8.04
C LYS A 11 6.84 2.78 6.81
N ILE A 12 7.99 3.16 6.24
CA ILE A 12 8.02 4.04 5.06
C ILE A 12 7.34 3.37 3.88
N LEU A 13 7.67 2.11 3.57
CA LEU A 13 7.01 1.44 2.44
C LEU A 13 5.52 1.23 2.70
N LEU A 14 5.12 0.90 3.93
CA LEU A 14 3.70 0.74 4.26
C LEU A 14 2.93 2.04 4.02
N HIS A 15 3.47 3.16 4.48
CA HIS A 15 2.87 4.47 4.27
C HIS A 15 2.73 4.79 2.77
N LEU A 16 3.80 4.61 1.99
CA LEU A 16 3.76 4.80 0.54
C LEU A 16 2.76 3.86 -0.16
N SER A 17 2.66 2.60 0.29
CA SER A 17 1.76 1.61 -0.28
C SER A 17 0.30 1.96 0.00
N LYS A 18 -0.02 2.46 1.20
CA LYS A 18 -1.36 2.97 1.53
C LYS A 18 -1.73 4.16 0.65
N GLN A 19 -0.85 5.15 0.51
CA GLN A 19 -1.09 6.32 -0.36
C GLN A 19 -1.30 5.91 -1.83
N CYS A 20 -0.48 4.99 -2.35
CA CYS A 20 -0.66 4.47 -3.71
C CYS A 20 -2.01 3.75 -3.87
N PHE A 21 -2.41 2.98 -2.86
CA PHE A 21 -3.66 2.25 -2.87
C PHE A 21 -4.86 3.21 -2.81
N GLU A 22 -4.87 4.19 -1.90
CA GLU A 22 -5.91 5.22 -1.82
C GLU A 22 -6.08 5.94 -3.16
N LEU A 23 -4.99 6.42 -3.76
CA LEU A 23 -5.03 7.08 -5.07
C LEU A 23 -5.60 6.16 -6.16
N ARG A 24 -5.23 4.87 -6.14
CA ARG A 24 -5.75 3.90 -7.10
C ARG A 24 -7.24 3.65 -6.90
N VAL A 25 -7.70 3.51 -5.65
CA VAL A 25 -9.11 3.39 -5.31
C VAL A 25 -9.89 4.63 -5.75
N SER A 26 -9.41 5.83 -5.43
CA SER A 26 -10.07 7.08 -5.87
C SER A 26 -10.17 7.16 -7.39
N SER A 27 -9.10 6.78 -8.10
CA SER A 27 -9.10 6.70 -9.56
C SER A 27 -10.13 5.68 -10.10
N ILE A 28 -10.31 4.55 -9.44
CA ILE A 28 -11.32 3.54 -9.80
C ILE A 28 -12.72 4.12 -9.58
N ILE A 29 -12.99 4.67 -8.40
CA ILE A 29 -14.30 5.25 -8.06
C ILE A 29 -14.71 6.35 -9.06
N GLN A 30 -13.76 7.20 -9.48
CA GLN A 30 -14.04 8.31 -10.38
C GLN A 30 -14.19 7.91 -11.85
N ASN A 31 -13.36 6.98 -12.33
CA ASN A 31 -13.25 6.70 -13.77
C ASN A 31 -13.83 5.34 -14.19
N HIS A 32 -13.95 4.41 -13.25
CA HIS A 32 -14.38 3.01 -13.47
C HIS A 32 -15.27 2.53 -12.31
N PRO A 33 -16.41 3.20 -12.05
CA PRO A 33 -17.29 2.86 -10.91
C PRO A 33 -17.78 1.40 -10.95
N GLU A 34 -17.88 0.80 -12.13
CA GLU A 34 -18.22 -0.62 -12.32
C GLU A 34 -17.19 -1.59 -11.69
N GLN A 35 -15.94 -1.15 -11.54
CA GLN A 35 -14.86 -1.93 -10.93
C GLN A 35 -14.85 -1.81 -9.40
N VAL A 36 -15.67 -0.94 -8.80
CA VAL A 36 -15.74 -0.80 -7.33
C VAL A 36 -16.27 -2.09 -6.69
N GLU A 37 -17.25 -2.74 -7.31
CA GLU A 37 -17.78 -4.01 -6.81
C GLU A 37 -16.76 -5.16 -6.93
N GLN A 38 -15.96 -5.17 -8.01
CA GLN A 38 -14.83 -6.10 -8.14
C GLN A 38 -13.78 -5.82 -7.05
N LEU A 39 -13.50 -4.55 -6.77
CA LEU A 39 -12.58 -4.17 -5.71
C LEU A 39 -13.08 -4.57 -4.32
N LYS A 40 -14.40 -4.66 -4.09
CA LYS A 40 -14.95 -5.13 -2.81
C LYS A 40 -14.94 -6.65 -2.67
N HIS A 41 -15.25 -7.37 -3.75
CA HIS A 41 -15.67 -8.77 -3.66
C HIS A 41 -14.78 -9.75 -4.42
N GLU A 42 -14.06 -9.30 -5.45
CA GLU A 42 -13.23 -10.17 -6.28
C GLU A 42 -11.80 -10.23 -5.73
N GLU A 43 -11.43 -11.39 -5.17
CA GLU A 43 -10.12 -11.59 -4.54
C GLU A 43 -8.95 -11.35 -5.50
N ALA A 44 -9.05 -11.80 -6.75
CA ALA A 44 -8.00 -11.59 -7.74
C ALA A 44 -7.78 -10.10 -8.02
N PHE A 45 -8.87 -9.35 -8.25
CA PHE A 45 -8.84 -7.91 -8.50
C PHE A 45 -8.28 -7.12 -7.30
N MET A 46 -8.72 -7.46 -6.09
CA MET A 46 -8.17 -6.89 -4.85
C MET A 46 -6.67 -7.14 -4.74
N MET A 47 -6.24 -8.39 -4.92
CA MET A 47 -4.85 -8.79 -4.80
C MET A 47 -3.95 -8.11 -5.82
N ASP A 48 -4.41 -7.94 -7.05
CA ASP A 48 -3.68 -7.24 -8.09
C ASP A 48 -3.59 -5.73 -7.79
N THR A 49 -4.65 -5.14 -7.24
CA THR A 49 -4.64 -3.75 -6.80
C THR A 49 -3.65 -3.52 -5.66
N TYR A 50 -3.58 -4.43 -4.67
CA TYR A 50 -2.56 -4.36 -3.61
C TYR A 50 -1.15 -4.47 -4.18
N LYS A 51 -0.88 -5.49 -5.01
CA LYS A 51 0.45 -5.73 -5.60
C LYS A 51 0.90 -4.56 -6.47
N GLY A 52 -0.02 -3.99 -7.26
CA GLY A 52 0.23 -2.80 -8.07
C GLY A 52 0.65 -1.62 -7.20
N SER A 53 -0.08 -1.35 -6.12
CA SER A 53 0.20 -0.27 -5.19
C SER A 53 1.56 -0.44 -4.49
N ILE A 54 1.88 -1.65 -4.04
CA ILE A 54 3.19 -1.97 -3.44
C ILE A 54 4.32 -1.81 -4.46
N LYS A 55 4.11 -2.22 -5.72
CA LYS A 55 5.11 -2.07 -6.79
C LYS A 55 5.46 -0.60 -7.03
N VAL A 56 4.45 0.28 -7.11
CA VAL A 56 4.65 1.73 -7.26
C VAL A 56 5.36 2.31 -6.03
N ALA A 57 4.93 1.93 -4.82
CA ALA A 57 5.59 2.35 -3.59
C ALA A 57 7.08 1.98 -3.55
N LYS A 58 7.44 0.77 -4.00
CA LYS A 58 8.85 0.33 -4.09
C LYS A 58 9.68 1.15 -5.07
N GLN A 59 9.08 1.63 -6.16
CA GLN A 59 9.77 2.52 -7.12
C GLN A 59 10.02 3.91 -6.52
N MET A 60 9.13 4.39 -5.66
CA MET A 60 9.28 5.70 -4.97
C MET A 60 10.20 5.62 -3.75
N PHE A 61 10.27 4.48 -3.07
CA PHE A 61 11.01 4.29 -1.83
C PHE A 61 12.46 4.81 -1.86
N PRO A 62 13.29 4.53 -2.88
CA PRO A 62 14.66 5.07 -2.94
C PRO A 62 14.72 6.59 -3.07
N LYS A 63 13.68 7.24 -3.59
CA LYS A 63 13.59 8.71 -3.65
C LYS A 63 13.27 9.26 -2.26
N VAL A 64 12.31 8.65 -1.55
CA VAL A 64 11.94 9.06 -0.20
C VAL A 64 13.08 8.87 0.78
N VAL A 65 13.72 7.71 0.78
CA VAL A 65 14.83 7.40 1.70
C VAL A 65 16.07 8.24 1.45
N ARG A 66 16.31 8.70 0.22
CA ARG A 66 17.41 9.65 -0.06
C ARG A 66 17.17 11.03 0.56
N ASN A 67 15.91 11.38 0.81
CA ASN A 67 15.52 12.67 1.37
C ASN A 67 15.26 12.60 2.88
N THR A 68 15.47 11.44 3.54
CA THR A 68 15.36 11.31 4.99
C THR A 68 16.72 11.41 5.67
N PHE A 69 16.75 11.88 6.92
CA PHE A 69 17.96 12.13 7.72
C PHE A 69 18.68 10.85 8.23
N PHE A 70 18.57 9.71 7.55
CA PHE A 70 19.23 8.49 8.01
C PHE A 70 20.68 8.44 7.51
N ASP A 71 21.64 8.39 8.45
CA ASP A 71 23.06 8.17 8.14
C ASP A 71 23.33 6.81 7.45
N VAL A 72 22.42 5.84 7.66
CA VAL A 72 22.44 4.53 7.00
C VAL A 72 21.31 4.46 5.97
N LYS A 73 21.67 4.26 4.70
CA LYS A 73 20.68 4.11 3.62
C LYS A 73 19.77 2.91 3.87
N LEU A 74 18.48 3.16 4.10
CA LEU A 74 17.47 2.11 4.14
C LEU A 74 17.40 1.40 2.77
N SER A 75 17.29 0.08 2.81
CA SER A 75 17.28 -0.76 1.61
C SER A 75 15.95 -1.48 1.44
N LEU A 76 15.52 -1.67 0.19
CA LEU A 76 14.38 -2.53 -0.15
C LEU A 76 14.56 -3.98 0.36
N ARG A 77 15.80 -4.44 0.58
CA ARG A 77 16.09 -5.77 1.15
C ARG A 77 15.62 -5.92 2.60
N LEU A 78 15.38 -4.82 3.30
CA LEU A 78 14.87 -4.81 4.67
C LEU A 78 13.35 -4.97 4.73
N ILE A 79 12.67 -4.94 3.59
CA ILE A 79 11.21 -4.92 3.51
C ILE A 79 10.64 -6.32 3.64
N ASP A 80 9.63 -6.43 4.48
CA ASP A 80 8.85 -7.61 4.76
C ASP A 80 7.55 -7.55 3.96
N ASN A 81 7.54 -8.17 2.78
CA ASN A 81 6.41 -8.03 1.85
C ASN A 81 5.09 -8.57 2.42
N ASP A 82 5.16 -9.63 3.23
CA ASP A 82 3.98 -10.24 3.83
C ASP A 82 3.37 -9.32 4.89
N PHE A 83 4.23 -8.67 5.69
CA PHE A 83 3.79 -7.63 6.61
C PHE A 83 3.07 -6.48 5.89
N ILE A 84 3.65 -5.97 4.80
CA ILE A 84 3.08 -4.87 4.03
C ILE A 84 1.72 -5.28 3.43
N LEU A 85 1.66 -6.45 2.80
CA LEU A 85 0.44 -6.96 2.20
C LEU A 85 -0.67 -7.17 3.25
N LYS A 86 -0.34 -7.78 4.40
CA LYS A 86 -1.30 -7.99 5.49
C LYS A 86 -1.86 -6.67 6.01
N ALA A 87 -0.98 -5.68 6.23
CA ALA A 87 -1.39 -4.37 6.70
C ALA A 87 -2.25 -3.61 5.66
N LEU A 88 -1.97 -3.78 4.36
CA LEU A 88 -2.77 -3.17 3.29
C LEU A 88 -4.16 -3.80 3.18
N LYS A 89 -4.27 -5.13 3.37
CA LYS A 89 -5.57 -5.82 3.47
C LYS A 89 -6.41 -5.31 4.63
N THR A 90 -5.81 -5.11 5.80
CA THR A 90 -6.51 -4.51 6.96
C THR A 90 -6.97 -3.10 6.63
N PHE A 91 -6.08 -2.28 6.08
CA PHE A 91 -6.39 -0.91 5.71
C PHE A 91 -7.53 -0.82 4.69
N HIS A 92 -7.55 -1.68 3.67
CA HIS A 92 -8.63 -1.71 2.69
C HIS A 92 -10.00 -1.91 3.34
N LYS A 93 -10.13 -2.85 4.30
CA LYS A 93 -11.39 -3.11 5.02
C LYS A 93 -11.88 -1.92 5.85
N GLU A 94 -10.99 -1.01 6.22
CA GLU A 94 -11.31 0.20 7.00
C GLU A 94 -11.79 1.37 6.11
N MET A 95 -11.61 1.28 4.79
CA MET A 95 -11.96 2.35 3.86
C MET A 95 -13.47 2.54 3.75
N ASP A 96 -13.92 3.79 3.57
CA ASP A 96 -15.34 4.14 3.63
C ASP A 96 -16.18 3.46 2.55
N PHE A 97 -15.64 3.26 1.34
CA PHE A 97 -16.38 2.59 0.27
C PHE A 97 -16.63 1.10 0.52
N MET A 98 -15.92 0.49 1.48
CA MET A 98 -16.15 -0.89 1.93
C MET A 98 -17.29 -1.02 2.95
N LYS A 99 -17.75 0.10 3.52
CA LYS A 99 -18.92 0.11 4.38
C LYS A 99 -20.13 0.08 3.47
N ASP A 100 -20.81 -1.07 3.40
CA ASP A 100 -22.09 -1.14 2.70
C ASP A 100 -22.98 -0.01 3.21
N SER A 101 -23.54 0.75 2.27
CA SER A 101 -24.54 1.76 2.61
C SER A 101 -25.72 1.03 3.24
N GLN A 102 -25.78 1.00 4.57
CA GLN A 102 -27.01 0.67 5.28
C GLN A 102 -28.04 1.71 4.86
N LYS A 103 -28.84 1.36 3.86
CA LYS A 103 -30.05 2.07 3.43
C LYS A 103 -31.22 1.13 3.60
#